data_AF-A0A367RST4-F1
#
_entry.id   AF-A0A367RST4-F1
#
_cell.length_a   1.000
_cell.length_b   1.000
_cell.length_c   1.000
_cell.angle_alpha   90.00
_cell.angle_beta   90.00
_cell.angle_gamma   90.00
#
_symmetry.space_group_name_H-M   'P 1'
#
loop_
_entity.id
_entity.type
_entity.pdbx_description
1 polymer ?
#
loop_
_entity_poly.entity_id
_entity_poly.type
_entity_poly.pdbx_seq_one_letter_code
_entity_poly.pdbx_strand_id
1 'polypeptide(L)'
;MPENLRQQVQPTPTTKKVVAEPKLSSVRSDYLGEYENVKLGQELGTGGNKDVYSVQGREDLAIGILREGDIDELQVEIEELQKLASEGLQTIEVLGTTTHNNRPAIVMKKYAQGSKNIVQSVGGKARRVDGANIRLLNQSSINDLGIIRQLMVRKKIFIDDLQFMIASDGHVYITDPIEVILGYSKGATENNLTMIDLLIEAAQQNIFEKGR
;
A
#
# COMPACT_ATOMS: atom_id res chain seq x y z
N MET A 1 -50.26 -65.51 22.01
CA MET A 1 -49.26 -64.44 22.15
C MET A 1 -47.90 -64.98 21.75
N PRO A 2 -47.35 -64.58 20.60
CA PRO A 2 -45.90 -64.54 20.42
C PRO A 2 -45.42 -63.15 20.00
N GLU A 3 -44.33 -62.71 20.64
CA GLU A 3 -43.65 -61.43 20.43
C GLU A 3 -43.09 -61.30 19.03
N ASN A 4 -43.33 -60.12 18.45
CA ASN A 4 -42.83 -59.69 17.16
C ASN A 4 -41.92 -58.50 17.44
N LEU A 5 -40.60 -58.71 17.49
CA LEU A 5 -39.62 -57.64 17.68
C LEU A 5 -38.58 -57.68 16.56
N ARG A 6 -38.81 -56.78 15.61
CA ARG A 6 -37.97 -56.42 14.47
C ARG A 6 -36.56 -56.08 14.95
N GLN A 7 -35.57 -56.79 14.44
CA GLN A 7 -34.17 -56.39 14.59
C GLN A 7 -33.91 -55.14 13.73
N GLN A 8 -33.48 -54.08 14.39
CA GLN A 8 -33.10 -52.81 13.79
C GLN A 8 -31.73 -52.94 13.12
N VAL A 9 -31.67 -52.53 11.87
CA VAL A 9 -30.45 -52.39 11.07
C VAL A 9 -29.59 -51.28 11.70
N GLN A 10 -28.35 -51.62 12.09
CA GLN A 10 -27.39 -50.63 12.59
C GLN A 10 -26.85 -49.78 11.43
N PRO A 11 -26.78 -48.45 11.55
CA PRO A 11 -26.13 -47.61 10.55
C PRO A 11 -24.61 -47.71 10.65
N THR A 12 -23.97 -47.90 9.50
CA THR A 12 -22.52 -47.84 9.28
C THR A 12 -21.92 -46.50 9.75
N PRO A 13 -20.69 -46.49 10.32
CA PRO A 13 -20.06 -45.27 10.81
C PRO A 13 -19.59 -44.40 9.66
N THR A 14 -20.21 -43.23 9.49
CA THR A 14 -19.73 -42.18 8.58
C THR A 14 -18.45 -41.57 9.15
N THR A 15 -17.33 -41.81 8.48
CA THR A 15 -16.03 -41.18 8.75
C THR A 15 -16.16 -39.67 8.65
N LYS A 16 -16.27 -38.97 9.80
CA LYS A 16 -16.06 -37.53 9.88
C LYS A 16 -14.60 -37.26 9.53
N LYS A 17 -14.35 -36.72 8.33
CA LYS A 17 -13.10 -35.99 8.06
C LYS A 17 -13.04 -34.83 9.04
N VAL A 18 -12.23 -34.97 10.08
CA VAL A 18 -11.78 -33.86 10.90
C VAL A 18 -10.92 -33.01 9.97
N VAL A 19 -11.51 -31.95 9.43
CA VAL A 19 -10.74 -30.87 8.79
C VAL A 19 -9.96 -30.24 9.94
N ALA A 20 -8.66 -30.49 9.97
CA ALA A 20 -7.77 -29.80 10.88
C ALA A 20 -7.85 -28.31 10.54
N GLU A 21 -8.39 -27.53 11.47
CA GLU A 21 -8.20 -26.08 11.48
C GLU A 21 -6.69 -25.81 11.49
N PRO A 22 -6.17 -24.93 10.61
CA PRO A 22 -4.77 -24.58 10.68
C PRO A 22 -4.54 -23.81 11.99
N LYS A 23 -3.78 -24.43 12.90
CA LYS A 23 -3.23 -23.75 14.06
C LYS A 23 -2.34 -22.61 13.58
N LEU A 24 -2.77 -21.35 13.74
CA LEU A 24 -1.91 -20.19 13.62
C LEU A 24 -0.82 -20.28 14.70
N SER A 25 0.35 -20.78 14.33
CA SER A 25 1.56 -20.66 15.15
C SER A 25 2.16 -19.27 14.93
N SER A 26 2.17 -18.47 15.99
CA SER A 26 2.51 -17.05 16.08
C SER A 26 4.00 -16.75 15.92
N VAL A 27 4.50 -16.82 14.68
CA VAL A 27 5.64 -16.02 14.22
C VAL A 27 5.13 -15.28 12.99
N ARG A 28 5.02 -13.94 13.07
CA ARG A 28 4.60 -13.09 11.95
C ARG A 28 5.60 -13.31 10.81
N SER A 29 5.16 -13.94 9.72
CA SER A 29 6.02 -14.38 8.60
C SER A 29 6.65 -13.23 7.81
N ASP A 30 6.28 -12.02 8.15
CA ASP A 30 6.59 -10.72 7.59
C ASP A 30 7.49 -9.87 8.50
N TYR A 31 7.93 -10.40 9.66
CA TYR A 31 8.91 -9.71 10.53
C TYR A 31 10.35 -9.94 10.09
N LEU A 32 11.10 -8.87 9.87
CA LEU A 32 12.45 -8.85 9.32
C LEU A 32 13.49 -8.48 10.39
N GLY A 33 13.80 -9.44 11.27
CA GLY A 33 14.71 -9.23 12.40
C GLY A 33 16.11 -8.71 12.03
N GLU A 34 16.57 -8.94 10.80
CA GLU A 34 17.86 -8.42 10.33
C GLU A 34 17.91 -6.89 10.19
N TYR A 35 16.76 -6.19 10.16
CA TYR A 35 16.72 -4.73 10.06
C TYR A 35 16.55 -4.01 11.41
N GLU A 36 16.46 -4.75 12.53
CA GLU A 36 16.25 -4.18 13.86
C GLU A 36 17.26 -3.09 14.25
N ASN A 37 18.52 -3.35 13.94
CA ASN A 37 19.64 -2.49 14.29
C ASN A 37 20.38 -2.00 13.05
N VAL A 38 19.67 -1.92 11.92
CA VAL A 38 20.27 -1.47 10.66
C VAL A 38 20.73 -0.03 10.77
N LYS A 39 21.86 0.29 10.15
CA LYS A 39 22.33 1.68 10.11
C LYS A 39 21.46 2.48 9.17
N LEU A 40 20.90 3.58 9.67
CA LEU A 40 20.13 4.52 8.88
C LEU A 40 21.07 5.39 8.04
N GLY A 41 20.67 5.64 6.79
CA GLY A 41 21.30 6.59 5.89
C GLY A 41 20.63 7.97 5.98
N GLN A 42 20.57 8.65 4.83
CA GLN A 42 19.88 9.93 4.69
C GLN A 42 18.37 9.79 4.98
N GLU A 43 17.80 10.79 5.64
CA GLU A 43 16.35 11.00 5.71
C GLU A 43 15.77 11.29 4.31
N LEU A 44 14.77 10.50 3.94
CA LEU A 44 14.07 10.58 2.65
C LEU A 44 12.78 11.38 2.74
N GLY A 45 12.18 11.43 3.92
CA GLY A 45 10.99 12.22 4.17
C GLY A 45 10.44 12.06 5.58
N THR A 46 9.66 13.06 5.97
CA THR A 46 8.95 13.15 7.25
C THR A 46 7.45 13.20 6.92
N GLY A 47 6.73 12.12 7.23
CA GLY A 47 5.28 12.03 7.07
C GLY A 47 4.52 12.54 8.30
N GLY A 48 3.21 12.30 8.35
CA GLY A 48 2.39 12.60 9.55
C GLY A 48 2.76 11.71 10.74
N ASN A 49 2.97 10.41 10.48
CA ASN A 49 3.15 9.40 11.53
C ASN A 49 4.53 8.71 11.48
N LYS A 50 5.27 8.81 10.37
CA LYS A 50 6.53 8.09 10.14
C LYS A 50 7.65 9.02 9.68
N ASP A 51 8.86 8.70 10.12
CA ASP A 51 10.11 9.22 9.56
C ASP A 51 10.71 8.15 8.64
N VAL A 52 11.05 8.50 7.41
CA VAL A 52 11.53 7.55 6.40
C VAL A 52 13.00 7.81 6.11
N TYR A 53 13.82 6.76 6.21
CA TYR A 53 15.26 6.81 5.99
C TYR A 53 15.67 5.81 4.92
N SER A 54 16.78 6.11 4.24
CA SER A 54 17.50 5.10 3.46
C SER A 54 18.18 4.09 4.38
N VAL A 55 18.41 2.88 3.87
CA VAL A 55 19.10 1.82 4.62
C VAL A 55 20.57 1.76 4.17
N GLN A 56 21.51 1.99 5.09
CA GLN A 56 22.93 2.00 4.73
C GLN A 56 23.39 0.61 4.28
N GLY A 57 24.03 0.55 3.11
CA GLY A 57 24.48 -0.71 2.50
C GLY A 57 23.38 -1.44 1.72
N ARG A 58 22.15 -0.89 1.67
CA ARG A 58 21.01 -1.36 0.87
C ARG A 58 20.33 -0.17 0.20
N GLU A 59 20.98 0.35 -0.84
CA GLU A 59 20.55 1.56 -1.56
C GLU A 59 19.19 1.42 -2.25
N ASP A 60 18.73 0.19 -2.45
CA ASP A 60 17.43 -0.18 -2.98
C ASP A 60 16.29 -0.11 -1.94
N LEU A 61 16.61 0.06 -0.66
CA LEU A 61 15.65 -0.02 0.45
C LEU A 61 15.51 1.29 1.23
N ALA A 62 14.31 1.45 1.77
CA ALA A 62 13.95 2.47 2.74
C ALA A 62 13.31 1.80 3.97
N ILE A 63 13.47 2.45 5.12
CA ILE A 63 12.83 2.07 6.38
C ILE A 63 12.00 3.24 6.88
N GLY A 64 10.69 3.02 7.05
CA GLY A 64 9.77 3.98 7.66
C GLY A 64 9.58 3.63 9.12
N ILE A 65 9.97 4.52 10.04
CA ILE A 65 9.91 4.29 11.49
C ILE A 65 8.74 5.09 12.05
N LEU A 66 7.83 4.42 12.77
CA LEU A 66 6.73 5.10 13.45
C LEU A 66 7.27 6.04 14.54
N ARG A 67 6.67 7.23 14.64
CA ARG A 67 6.92 8.15 15.77
C ARG A 67 6.21 7.67 17.03
N GLU A 68 4.95 7.28 16.85
CA GLU A 68 4.06 6.74 17.87
C GLU A 68 3.23 5.62 17.23
N GLY A 69 2.68 4.73 18.04
CA GLY A 69 1.89 3.60 17.59
C GLY A 69 2.57 2.25 17.79
N ASP A 70 1.95 1.21 17.26
CA ASP A 70 2.43 -0.16 17.34
C ASP A 70 2.61 -0.81 15.95
N ILE A 71 3.11 -2.04 15.96
CA ILE A 71 3.36 -2.80 14.72
C ILE A 71 2.07 -3.23 14.02
N ASP A 72 0.92 -3.21 14.71
CA ASP A 72 -0.37 -3.59 14.13
C ASP A 72 -0.89 -2.49 13.20
N GLU A 73 -0.59 -1.22 13.49
CA GLU A 73 -0.85 -0.10 12.58
C GLU A 73 -0.14 -0.27 11.23
N LEU A 74 1.11 -0.74 11.24
CA LEU A 74 1.85 -1.05 10.01
C LEU A 74 1.26 -2.25 9.28
N GLN A 75 0.72 -3.22 10.01
CA GLN A 75 0.05 -4.37 9.40
C GLN A 75 -1.21 -3.93 8.66
N VAL A 76 -2.00 -3.04 9.25
CA VAL A 76 -3.20 -2.47 8.59
C VAL A 76 -2.82 -1.77 7.29
N GLU A 77 -1.77 -0.95 7.29
CA GLU A 77 -1.29 -0.32 6.05
C GLU A 77 -0.89 -1.34 4.99
N ILE A 78 -0.18 -2.40 5.37
CA ILE A 78 0.21 -3.49 4.46
C ILE A 78 -1.02 -4.20 3.90
N GLU A 79 -2.03 -4.47 4.72
CA GLU A 79 -3.28 -5.10 4.30
C GLU A 79 -4.05 -4.22 3.30
N GLU A 80 -4.11 -2.91 3.54
CA GLU A 80 -4.74 -1.96 2.61
C GLU A 80 -3.98 -1.84 1.27
N LEU A 81 -2.64 -1.88 1.29
CA LEU A 81 -1.83 -1.97 0.08
C LEU A 81 -2.06 -3.29 -0.67
N GLN A 82 -2.14 -4.42 0.04
CA GLN A 82 -2.41 -5.73 -0.56
C GLN A 82 -3.81 -5.79 -1.19
N LYS A 83 -4.80 -5.15 -0.56
CA LYS A 83 -6.16 -5.02 -1.09
C LYS A 83 -6.17 -4.26 -2.41
N LEU A 84 -5.46 -3.14 -2.51
CA LEU A 84 -5.28 -2.41 -3.78
C LEU A 84 -4.58 -3.27 -4.84
N ALA A 85 -3.51 -3.98 -4.47
CA ALA A 85 -2.78 -4.86 -5.37
C ALA A 85 -3.68 -5.99 -5.91
N SER A 86 -4.55 -6.56 -5.07
CA SER A 86 -5.52 -7.58 -5.49
C SER A 86 -6.55 -7.05 -6.50
N GLU A 87 -6.80 -5.74 -6.48
CA GLU A 87 -7.63 -5.06 -7.47
C GLU A 87 -6.86 -4.69 -8.76
N GLY A 88 -5.59 -5.06 -8.85
CA GLY A 88 -4.71 -4.78 -10.00
C GLY A 88 -4.15 -3.36 -10.00
N LEU A 89 -4.24 -2.63 -8.89
CA LEU A 89 -3.58 -1.33 -8.73
C LEU A 89 -2.13 -1.55 -8.33
N GLN A 90 -1.25 -0.73 -8.90
CA GLN A 90 0.18 -0.78 -8.60
C GLN A 90 0.47 -0.05 -7.29
N THR A 91 1.01 -0.78 -6.32
CA THR A 91 1.37 -0.28 -4.98
C THR A 91 2.87 -0.40 -4.73
N ILE A 92 3.37 0.32 -3.73
CA ILE A 92 4.77 0.18 -3.31
C ILE A 92 5.08 -1.26 -2.87
N GLU A 93 6.33 -1.66 -3.05
CA GLU A 93 6.79 -2.97 -2.60
C GLU A 93 7.24 -2.90 -1.14
N VAL A 94 6.45 -3.52 -0.26
CA VAL A 94 6.79 -3.72 1.15
C VAL A 94 7.46 -5.07 1.32
N LEU A 95 8.62 -5.10 1.96
CA LEU A 95 9.35 -6.33 2.26
C LEU A 95 8.85 -6.95 3.57
N GLY A 96 8.44 -6.12 4.54
CA GLY A 96 7.95 -6.58 5.82
C GLY A 96 8.05 -5.50 6.90
N THR A 97 7.77 -5.90 8.13
CA THR A 97 7.87 -5.07 9.33
C THR A 97 9.13 -5.41 10.12
N THR A 98 9.58 -4.51 10.97
CA THR A 98 10.69 -4.69 11.90
C THR A 98 10.46 -3.77 13.10
N THR A 99 11.38 -3.76 14.05
CA THR A 99 11.56 -2.62 14.94
C THR A 99 12.82 -1.85 14.56
N HIS A 100 12.98 -0.61 15.00
CA HIS A 100 14.25 0.11 14.96
C HIS A 100 14.36 1.00 16.20
N ASN A 101 15.38 0.76 17.03
CA ASN A 101 15.51 1.39 18.35
C ASN A 101 14.21 1.25 19.19
N ASN A 102 13.64 0.05 19.23
CA ASN A 102 12.38 -0.28 19.92
C ASN A 102 11.12 0.45 19.40
N ARG A 103 11.18 1.10 18.23
CA ARG A 103 10.00 1.66 17.56
C ARG A 103 9.59 0.75 16.40
N PRO A 104 8.30 0.50 16.17
CA PRO A 104 7.87 -0.26 15.00
C PRO A 104 8.31 0.43 13.70
N ALA A 105 8.66 -0.36 12.71
CA ALA A 105 9.10 0.13 11.42
C ALA A 105 8.69 -0.80 10.28
N ILE A 106 8.61 -0.24 9.08
CA ILE A 106 8.28 -0.94 7.83
C ILE A 106 9.47 -0.82 6.89
N VAL A 107 9.88 -1.95 6.30
CA VAL A 107 10.96 -1.99 5.30
C VAL A 107 10.31 -2.13 3.93
N MET A 108 10.70 -1.25 3.01
CA MET A 108 10.11 -1.16 1.68
C MET A 108 11.18 -0.83 0.64
N LYS A 109 10.84 -1.06 -0.63
CA LYS A 109 11.64 -0.55 -1.73
C LYS A 109 11.74 0.97 -1.67
N LYS A 110 12.93 1.50 -1.96
CA LYS A 110 13.17 2.94 -2.04
C LYS A 110 12.70 3.49 -3.38
N TYR A 111 12.00 4.62 -3.31
CA TYR A 111 11.57 5.39 -4.48
C TYR A 111 12.29 6.73 -4.54
N ALA A 112 12.32 7.34 -5.72
CA ALA A 112 13.11 8.53 -5.97
C ALA A 112 12.43 9.82 -5.44
N GLN A 113 11.09 9.86 -5.46
CA GLN A 113 10.33 11.04 -5.04
C GLN A 113 8.92 10.67 -4.59
N GLY A 114 8.42 11.32 -3.53
CA GLY A 114 7.00 11.27 -3.14
C GLY A 114 6.17 12.36 -3.82
N SER A 115 4.89 12.07 -4.08
CA SER A 115 3.98 12.99 -4.79
C SER A 115 3.59 14.24 -4.00
N LYS A 116 3.70 14.22 -2.67
CA LYS A 116 3.35 15.34 -1.77
C LYS A 116 4.09 16.65 -2.11
N ASN A 117 5.28 16.55 -2.70
CA ASN A 117 6.06 17.71 -3.14
C ASN A 117 5.62 18.27 -4.51
N ILE A 118 4.63 17.65 -5.15
CA ILE A 118 4.09 18.03 -6.46
C ILE A 118 2.60 18.36 -6.35
N VAL A 119 1.84 17.48 -5.70
CA VAL A 119 0.41 17.66 -5.43
C VAL A 119 0.14 17.27 -3.99
N GLN A 120 -0.52 18.15 -3.24
CA GLN A 120 -0.86 17.95 -1.84
C GLN A 120 -2.33 18.25 -1.56
N SER A 121 -2.89 17.65 -0.51
CA SER A 121 -4.23 17.96 -0.03
C SER A 121 -4.18 19.17 0.90
N VAL A 122 -4.82 20.28 0.53
CA VAL A 122 -4.94 21.50 1.36
C VAL A 122 -6.41 21.79 1.60
N GLY A 123 -6.86 21.70 2.86
CA GLY A 123 -8.26 21.86 3.22
C GLY A 123 -9.17 20.82 2.54
N GLY A 124 -8.70 19.58 2.42
CA GLY A 124 -9.42 18.48 1.80
C GLY A 124 -9.50 18.54 0.27
N LYS A 125 -8.69 19.40 -0.37
CA LYS A 125 -8.64 19.55 -1.83
C LYS A 125 -7.23 19.40 -2.35
N ALA A 126 -7.05 18.54 -3.35
CA ALA A 126 -5.80 18.39 -4.08
C ALA A 126 -5.41 19.69 -4.79
N ARG A 127 -4.15 20.11 -4.64
CA ARG A 127 -3.58 21.30 -5.28
C ARG A 127 -2.13 21.05 -5.69
N ARG A 128 -1.71 21.65 -6.81
CA ARG A 128 -0.31 21.73 -7.22
C ARG A 128 0.50 22.50 -6.17
N VAL A 129 1.75 22.07 -5.98
CA VAL A 129 2.76 22.80 -5.23
C VAL A 129 3.52 23.71 -6.20
N ASP A 130 3.59 24.99 -5.88
CA ASP A 130 4.31 25.97 -6.70
C ASP A 130 5.82 25.67 -6.70
N GLY A 131 6.45 25.72 -7.87
CA GLY A 131 7.87 25.40 -8.02
C GLY A 131 8.22 23.93 -7.80
N ALA A 132 7.23 23.03 -7.79
CA ALA A 132 7.46 21.59 -7.63
C ALA A 132 8.49 21.05 -8.63
N ASN A 133 9.38 20.19 -8.14
CA ASN A 133 10.29 19.45 -9.00
C ASN A 133 9.52 18.31 -9.69
N ILE A 134 9.18 18.49 -10.96
CA ILE A 134 8.44 17.52 -11.78
C ILE A 134 9.34 16.69 -12.70
N ARG A 135 10.66 16.73 -12.52
CA ARG A 135 11.64 16.19 -13.49
C ARG A 135 11.49 14.69 -13.76
N LEU A 136 11.07 13.92 -12.75
CA LEU A 136 10.86 12.47 -12.84
C LEU A 136 9.54 12.07 -13.48
N LEU A 137 8.54 12.97 -13.51
CA LEU A 137 7.25 12.68 -14.13
C LEU A 137 7.39 12.63 -15.66
N ASN A 138 6.97 11.55 -16.29
CA ASN A 138 7.15 11.33 -17.72
C ASN A 138 5.99 10.53 -18.33
N GLN A 139 6.19 9.95 -19.52
CA GLN A 139 5.16 9.19 -20.20
C GLN A 139 4.72 7.95 -19.42
N SER A 140 5.64 7.27 -18.72
CA SER A 140 5.30 6.16 -17.82
C SER A 140 4.38 6.64 -16.71
N SER A 141 4.63 7.82 -16.13
CA SER A 141 3.76 8.39 -15.10
C SER A 141 2.34 8.61 -15.61
N ILE A 142 2.18 9.17 -16.83
CA ILE A 142 0.86 9.38 -17.45
C ILE A 142 0.15 8.04 -17.63
N ASN A 143 0.86 7.02 -18.11
CA ASN A 143 0.29 5.71 -18.36
C ASN A 143 -0.18 5.05 -17.05
N ASP A 144 0.69 5.00 -16.04
CA ASP A 144 0.40 4.40 -14.74
C ASP A 144 -0.77 5.11 -14.05
N LEU A 145 -0.72 6.44 -13.96
CA LEU A 145 -1.78 7.26 -13.38
C LEU A 145 -3.11 7.10 -14.14
N GLY A 146 -3.06 7.01 -15.48
CA GLY A 146 -4.23 6.76 -16.31
C GLY A 146 -4.88 5.41 -16.04
N ILE A 147 -4.07 4.35 -15.88
CA ILE A 147 -4.55 3.01 -15.51
C ILE A 147 -5.16 3.03 -14.10
N ILE A 148 -4.46 3.61 -13.12
CA ILE A 148 -4.93 3.74 -11.74
C ILE A 148 -6.29 4.45 -11.71
N ARG A 149 -6.39 5.61 -12.37
CA ARG A 149 -7.64 6.38 -12.48
C ARG A 149 -8.78 5.56 -13.04
N GLN A 150 -8.56 4.87 -14.16
CA GLN A 150 -9.59 4.04 -14.80
C GLN A 150 -10.04 2.90 -13.89
N LEU A 151 -9.11 2.21 -13.23
CA LEU A 151 -9.43 1.13 -12.30
C LEU A 151 -10.23 1.64 -11.10
N MET A 152 -9.84 2.75 -10.50
CA MET A 152 -10.54 3.35 -9.36
C MET A 152 -11.98 3.73 -9.72
N VAL A 153 -12.20 4.34 -10.89
CA VAL A 153 -13.56 4.66 -11.38
C VAL A 153 -14.36 3.40 -11.64
N ARG A 154 -13.82 2.47 -12.43
CA ARG A 154 -14.51 1.24 -12.87
C ARG A 154 -14.92 0.36 -11.69
N LYS A 155 -14.01 0.21 -10.71
CA LYS A 155 -14.19 -0.67 -9.55
C LYS A 155 -14.75 0.06 -8.32
N LYS A 156 -15.03 1.36 -8.46
CA LYS A 156 -15.56 2.21 -7.38
C LYS A 156 -14.69 2.16 -6.12
N ILE A 157 -13.38 2.31 -6.31
CA ILE A 157 -12.38 2.27 -5.23
C ILE A 157 -12.21 3.69 -4.69
N PHE A 158 -12.40 3.85 -3.38
CA PHE A 158 -12.03 5.03 -2.63
C PHE A 158 -10.79 4.72 -1.78
N ILE A 159 -9.88 5.69 -1.69
CA ILE A 159 -8.66 5.59 -0.88
C ILE A 159 -8.59 6.85 -0.01
N ASP A 160 -8.63 6.67 1.30
CA ASP A 160 -8.39 7.76 2.24
C ASP A 160 -6.90 8.07 2.32
N ASP A 161 -6.59 9.38 2.32
CA ASP A 161 -5.24 9.94 2.14
C ASP A 161 -4.44 9.31 0.99
N LEU A 162 -5.01 9.31 -0.22
CA LEU A 162 -4.30 8.84 -1.42
C LEU A 162 -2.97 9.57 -1.61
N GLN A 163 -1.88 8.81 -1.72
CA GLN A 163 -0.53 9.30 -1.99
C GLN A 163 0.17 8.41 -3.01
N PHE A 164 1.26 8.92 -3.61
CA PHE A 164 2.06 8.17 -4.56
C PHE A 164 3.57 8.30 -4.32
N MET A 165 4.30 7.26 -4.69
CA MET A 165 5.75 7.27 -4.90
C MET A 165 6.08 7.19 -6.38
N ILE A 166 7.16 7.87 -6.78
CA ILE A 166 7.67 7.95 -8.16
C ILE A 166 9.06 7.33 -8.19
N ALA A 167 9.23 6.30 -9.03
CA ALA A 167 10.52 5.68 -9.29
C ALA A 167 11.40 6.56 -10.18
N SER A 168 12.71 6.26 -10.25
CA SER A 168 13.67 7.04 -11.03
C SER A 168 13.40 7.04 -12.54
N ASP A 169 12.70 6.03 -13.03
CA ASP A 169 12.25 5.88 -14.42
C ASP A 169 10.86 6.49 -14.68
N GLY A 170 10.26 7.11 -13.67
CA GLY A 170 8.96 7.78 -13.75
C GLY A 170 7.74 6.89 -13.53
N HIS A 171 7.91 5.59 -13.22
CA HIS A 171 6.78 4.76 -12.82
C HIS A 171 6.18 5.19 -11.47
N VAL A 172 4.86 5.08 -11.33
CA VAL A 172 4.10 5.58 -10.18
C VAL A 172 3.43 4.45 -9.41
N TYR A 173 3.49 4.53 -8.08
CA TYR A 173 3.03 3.49 -7.16
C TYR A 173 2.20 4.12 -6.04
N ILE A 174 1.05 3.54 -5.70
CA ILE A 174 0.25 3.98 -4.54
C ILE A 174 0.99 3.62 -3.25
N THR A 175 0.96 4.52 -2.27
CA THR A 175 1.66 4.37 -0.98
C THR A 175 0.81 4.87 0.18
N ASP A 176 1.07 4.36 1.39
CA ASP A 176 0.62 4.93 2.66
C ASP A 176 -0.91 5.20 2.76
N PRO A 177 -1.80 4.28 2.30
CA PRO A 177 -3.25 4.48 2.43
C PRO A 177 -3.68 4.37 3.90
N ILE A 178 -4.61 5.23 4.33
CA ILE A 178 -5.24 5.09 5.65
C ILE A 178 -6.34 4.02 5.61
N GLU A 179 -7.19 4.07 4.58
CA GLU A 179 -8.29 3.12 4.40
C GLU A 179 -8.62 2.98 2.91
N VAL A 180 -8.93 1.77 2.44
CA VAL A 180 -9.42 1.50 1.09
C VAL A 180 -10.83 0.96 1.16
N ILE A 181 -11.77 1.60 0.48
CA ILE A 181 -13.16 1.16 0.39
C ILE A 181 -13.47 0.70 -1.02
N LEU A 182 -13.77 -0.59 -1.18
CA LEU A 182 -14.12 -1.21 -2.45
C LEU A 182 -15.63 -1.15 -2.69
N GLY A 183 -16.03 -1.00 -3.96
CA GLY A 183 -17.46 -0.97 -4.31
C GLY A 183 -18.23 0.21 -3.71
N TYR A 184 -17.52 1.27 -3.30
CA TYR A 184 -18.10 2.42 -2.62
C TYR A 184 -19.23 3.01 -3.46
N SER A 185 -20.39 3.29 -2.85
CA SER A 185 -21.59 3.68 -3.59
C SER A 185 -21.40 4.96 -4.41
N LYS A 186 -20.49 5.83 -3.98
CA LYS A 186 -20.09 7.06 -4.68
C LYS A 186 -18.84 6.91 -5.56
N GLY A 187 -18.15 5.76 -5.50
CA GLY A 187 -16.91 5.49 -6.23
C GLY A 187 -15.70 6.30 -5.76
N ALA A 188 -14.66 6.36 -6.58
CA ALA A 188 -13.52 7.23 -6.34
C ALA A 188 -13.99 8.67 -6.12
N THR A 189 -13.49 9.34 -5.08
CA THR A 189 -13.90 10.72 -4.80
C THR A 189 -13.34 11.68 -5.84
N GLU A 190 -14.03 12.81 -6.03
CA GLU A 190 -13.51 13.92 -6.84
C GLU A 190 -12.10 14.32 -6.39
N ASN A 191 -11.80 14.24 -5.08
CA ASN A 191 -10.48 14.57 -4.57
C ASN A 191 -9.39 13.56 -5.01
N ASN A 192 -9.65 12.25 -4.92
CA ASN A 192 -8.70 11.24 -5.41
C ASN A 192 -8.44 11.42 -6.91
N LEU A 193 -9.51 11.61 -7.70
CA LEU A 193 -9.40 11.80 -9.15
C LEU A 193 -8.67 13.10 -9.49
N THR A 194 -8.96 14.20 -8.78
CA THR A 194 -8.27 15.48 -8.97
C THR A 194 -6.77 15.35 -8.67
N MET A 195 -6.39 14.61 -7.63
CA MET A 195 -4.97 14.38 -7.33
C MET A 195 -4.26 13.69 -8.49
N ILE A 196 -4.88 12.65 -9.04
CA ILE A 196 -4.35 11.92 -10.19
C ILE A 196 -4.27 12.84 -11.42
N ASP A 197 -5.33 13.59 -11.70
CA ASP A 197 -5.40 14.48 -12.86
C ASP A 197 -4.32 15.58 -12.77
N LEU A 198 -4.09 16.18 -11.60
CA LEU A 198 -3.03 17.17 -11.39
C LEU A 198 -1.61 16.60 -11.59
N LEU A 199 -1.37 15.34 -11.22
CA LEU A 199 -0.09 14.67 -11.46
C LEU A 199 0.09 14.33 -12.96
N ILE A 200 -0.97 13.93 -13.65
CA ILE A 200 -0.95 13.71 -15.12
C ILE A 200 -0.61 15.02 -15.83
N GLU A 201 -1.27 16.12 -15.47
CA GLU A 201 -0.97 17.42 -16.06
C GLU A 201 0.47 17.88 -15.76
N ALA A 202 1.01 17.57 -14.57
CA ALA A 202 2.39 17.88 -14.23
C ALA A 202 3.38 17.06 -15.09
N ALA A 203 3.07 15.79 -15.35
CA ALA A 203 3.86 14.96 -16.26
C ALA A 203 3.81 15.49 -17.71
N GLN A 204 2.64 15.89 -18.19
CA GLN A 204 2.45 16.49 -19.51
C GLN A 204 3.25 17.79 -19.66
N GLN A 205 3.23 18.64 -18.63
CA GLN A 205 4.05 19.86 -18.59
C GLN A 205 5.55 19.54 -18.72
N ASN A 206 6.06 18.59 -17.92
CA ASN A 206 7.48 18.23 -17.97
C ASN A 206 7.91 17.70 -19.35
N ILE A 207 7.07 16.88 -20.00
CA ILE A 207 7.34 16.38 -21.36
C ILE A 207 7.37 17.53 -22.36
N PHE A 208 6.41 18.44 -22.29
CA PHE A 208 6.33 19.59 -23.19
C PHE A 208 7.54 20.54 -23.02
N GLU A 209 7.98 20.78 -21.78
CA GLU A 209 9.16 21.60 -21.49
C GLU A 209 10.47 20.95 -21.99
N LYS A 210 10.61 19.62 -21.93
CA LYS A 210 11.77 18.90 -22.46
C LYS A 210 11.83 18.81 -23.98
N GLY A 211 10.69 18.97 -24.66
CA GLY A 211 10.60 18.98 -26.11
C GLY A 211 10.91 20.32 -26.77
N ARG A 212 11.17 21.37 -25.96
CA ARG A 212 11.62 22.69 -26.40
C ARG A 212 13.14 22.78 -26.35
#